data_AF-A0A2V7DB00-F1
#
_entry.id   AF-A0A2V7DB00-F1
#
_cell.length_a   1.000
_cell.length_b   1.000
_cell.length_c   1.000
_cell.angle_alpha   90.00
_cell.angle_beta   90.00
_cell.angle_gamma   90.00
#
_symmetry.space_group_name_H-M   'P 1'
#
loop_
_entity.id
_entity.type
_entity.pdbx_description
1 polymer ?
#
loop_
_entity_poly.entity_id
_entity_poly.type
_entity_poly.pdbx_seq_one_letter_code
_entity_poly.pdbx_strand_id
1 'polypeptide(L)' 'MALRTSPEVGGMGHSIKRKEDPRFIRGKGTYVDDVVLPGMLWLDIVRSPHAHAKIVKIDTAKALAVPGVLAV' A
#
# COMPACT_ATOMS: atom_id res chain seq x y z
N MET A 1 -34.79 12.05 4.86
CA MET A 1 -34.41 11.17 5.99
C MET A 1 -34.09 12.07 7.17
N ALA A 2 -34.78 11.92 8.30
CA ALA A 2 -34.57 12.81 9.45
C ALA A 2 -33.20 12.56 10.09
N LEU A 3 -32.53 13.64 10.49
CA LEU A 3 -31.27 13.60 11.22
C LEU A 3 -31.51 12.96 12.58
N ARG A 4 -30.74 11.93 12.95
CA ARG A 4 -30.94 11.19 14.21
C ARG A 4 -30.23 11.81 15.42
N THR A 5 -29.39 12.80 15.20
CA THR A 5 -28.54 13.46 16.21
C THR A 5 -28.68 14.97 16.09
N SER A 6 -28.35 15.72 17.14
CA SER A 6 -28.41 17.18 17.08
C SER A 6 -27.27 17.75 16.21
N PRO A 7 -27.42 18.97 15.66
CA PRO A 7 -26.39 19.60 14.83
C PRO A 7 -25.04 19.77 15.55
N GLU A 8 -25.06 19.98 16.86
CA GLU A 8 -23.85 20.15 17.67
C GLU A 8 -23.06 18.85 17.82
N VAL A 9 -23.76 17.70 17.78
CA VAL A 9 -23.15 16.37 17.83
C VAL A 9 -22.65 15.94 16.45
N GLY A 10 -23.33 16.35 15.37
CA GLY A 10 -22.88 16.10 13.99
C GLY A 10 -22.73 14.62 13.65
N GLY A 11 -23.80 13.83 13.84
CA GLY A 11 -23.81 12.38 13.67
C GLY A 11 -24.55 11.88 12.42
N MET A 12 -25.16 10.69 12.52
CA MET A 12 -25.77 10.00 11.39
C MET A 12 -26.85 10.85 10.68
N GLY A 13 -26.66 11.05 9.37
CA GLY A 13 -27.55 11.80 8.49
C GLY A 13 -27.10 13.23 8.23
N HIS A 14 -26.19 13.81 9.03
CA HIS A 14 -25.72 15.18 8.85
C HIS A 14 -24.72 15.31 7.70
N SER A 15 -24.77 16.45 7.01
CA SER A 15 -23.72 16.84 6.07
C SER A 15 -22.54 17.42 6.85
N ILE A 16 -21.50 16.62 7.04
CA ILE A 16 -20.29 16.99 7.78
C ILE A 16 -19.07 16.99 6.87
N LYS A 17 -18.12 17.89 7.13
CA LYS A 17 -16.82 17.86 6.45
C LYS A 17 -16.07 16.60 6.86
N ARG A 18 -15.39 15.98 5.89
CA ARG A 18 -14.62 14.76 6.16
C ARG A 18 -13.38 15.11 6.99
N LYS A 19 -13.11 14.28 8.00
CA LYS A 19 -11.92 14.38 8.84
C LYS A 19 -10.62 14.22 8.04
N GLU A 20 -10.66 13.43 6.98
CA GLU A 20 -9.45 13.01 6.26
C GLU A 20 -9.01 14.00 5.18
N ASP A 21 -9.93 14.82 4.66
CA ASP A 21 -9.63 15.74 3.57
C ASP A 21 -8.44 16.65 3.88
N PRO A 22 -8.32 17.28 5.06
CA PRO A 22 -7.19 18.16 5.36
C PRO A 22 -5.83 17.49 5.24
N ARG A 23 -5.67 16.19 5.51
CA ARG A 23 -4.35 15.54 5.35
C ARG A 23 -4.13 15.08 3.92
N PHE A 24 -5.14 14.52 3.26
CA PHE A 24 -4.97 13.95 1.93
C PHE A 24 -4.85 15.02 0.83
N ILE A 25 -5.72 16.04 0.82
CA ILE A 25 -5.72 17.04 -0.27
C ILE A 25 -4.52 17.99 -0.23
N ARG A 26 -3.76 17.98 0.87
CA ARG A 26 -2.56 18.81 1.07
C ARG A 26 -1.26 18.02 0.95
N GLY A 27 -1.32 16.76 0.51
CA GLY A 27 -0.14 15.90 0.41
C GLY A 27 0.51 15.59 1.77
N LYS A 28 -0.28 15.64 2.85
CA LYS A 28 0.16 15.34 4.23
C LYS A 28 -0.36 13.98 4.71
N GLY A 29 -0.92 13.18 3.81
CA GLY A 29 -1.23 11.78 4.09
C GLY A 29 0.08 10.98 4.11
N THR A 30 0.10 9.90 4.89
CA THR A 30 1.14 8.88 4.83
C THR A 30 0.46 7.60 4.38
N TYR A 31 0.90 7.08 3.25
CA TYR A 31 0.54 5.78 2.71
C TYR A 31 1.63 4.76 3.05
N VAL A 32 1.35 3.49 2.77
CA VAL A 32 2.29 2.40 3.07
C VAL A 32 3.63 2.60 2.35
N ASP A 33 3.61 3.13 1.12
CA ASP A 33 4.80 3.37 0.30
C ASP A 33 5.63 4.59 0.75
N ASP A 34 5.07 5.45 1.60
CA ASP A 34 5.80 6.58 2.19
C ASP A 34 6.65 6.16 3.40
N VAL A 35 6.49 4.92 3.87
CA VAL A 35 7.21 4.41 5.05
C VAL A 35 8.63 4.03 4.68
N VAL A 36 9.60 4.63 5.37
CA VAL A 36 11.03 4.29 5.23
C VAL A 36 11.57 3.87 6.60
N LEU A 37 12.13 2.67 6.66
CA LEU A 37 12.76 2.11 7.87
C LEU A 37 14.27 1.90 7.65
N PRO A 38 15.10 2.02 8.70
CA PRO A 38 16.51 1.68 8.60
C PRO A 38 16.72 0.24 8.11
N GLY A 39 17.53 0.07 7.06
CA GLY A 39 17.82 -1.26 6.49
C GLY A 39 16.71 -1.87 5.64
N MET A 40 15.67 -1.10 5.26
CA MET A 40 14.60 -1.57 4.38
C MET A 40 15.15 -2.00 3.01
N LEU A 41 14.65 -3.13 2.51
CA LEU A 41 14.94 -3.64 1.17
C LEU A 41 13.75 -3.42 0.25
N TRP A 42 14.04 -3.31 -1.04
CA TRP A 42 13.05 -3.32 -2.10
C TRP A 42 12.91 -4.75 -2.62
N LEU A 43 11.67 -5.16 -2.90
CA LEU A 43 11.38 -6.48 -3.47
C LEU A 43 10.75 -6.32 -4.86
N ASP A 44 10.99 -7.31 -5.71
CA ASP A 44 10.24 -7.53 -6.93
C ASP A 44 9.76 -8.98 -6.98
N ILE A 45 8.59 -9.22 -7.59
CA ILE A 45 7.92 -10.52 -7.59
C ILE A 45 7.97 -11.10 -8.99
N VAL A 46 8.77 -12.16 -9.16
CA VAL A 46 8.74 -13.00 -10.37
C VAL A 46 7.47 -13.87 -10.32
N ARG A 47 6.53 -13.61 -11.23
CA ARG A 47 5.27 -14.36 -11.34
C ARG A 47 5.36 -15.42 -12.44
N SER A 48 4.56 -16.48 -12.29
CA SER A 48 4.39 -17.49 -13.34
C SER A 48 3.82 -16.83 -14.61
N PRO A 49 4.41 -17.08 -15.80
CA PRO A 49 3.81 -16.69 -17.07
C PRO A 49 2.69 -17.64 -17.52
N HIS A 50 2.48 -18.75 -16.80
CA HIS A 50 1.48 -19.77 -17.11
C HIS A 50 0.38 -19.78 -16.05
N ALA A 51 -0.88 -19.94 -16.49
CA ALA A 51 -2.04 -20.03 -15.59
C ALA A 51 -2.00 -21.28 -14.68
N HIS A 52 -1.42 -22.38 -15.17
CA HIS A 52 -1.20 -23.61 -14.41
C HIS A 52 0.06 -24.32 -14.92
N ALA A 53 1.01 -24.58 -14.02
CA ALA A 53 2.25 -25.29 -14.34
C ALA A 53 2.87 -25.89 -13.07
N LYS A 54 3.75 -26.88 -13.23
CA LYS A 54 4.61 -27.37 -12.16
C LYS A 54 5.95 -26.64 -12.20
N ILE A 55 6.41 -26.12 -11.06
CA ILE A 55 7.76 -25.56 -10.94
C ILE A 55 8.76 -26.72 -10.96
N VAL A 56 9.65 -26.74 -11.94
CA VAL A 56 10.70 -27.78 -12.07
C VAL A 56 12.05 -27.26 -11.62
N LYS A 57 12.35 -25.99 -11.91
CA LYS A 57 13.63 -25.34 -11.57
C LYS A 57 13.40 -23.83 -11.41
N ILE A 58 14.18 -23.22 -10.51
CA ILE A 58 14.39 -21.77 -10.43
C ILE A 58 15.89 -21.54 -10.59
N ASP A 59 16.29 -20.62 -11.47
CA ASP A 59 17.68 -20.23 -11.66
C ASP A 59 17.87 -18.78 -11.27
N THR A 60 18.57 -18.56 -10.15
CA THR A 60 18.74 -17.24 -9.53
C THR A 60 20.08 -16.59 -9.87
N ALA A 61 20.97 -17.29 -10.57
CA ALA A 61 22.37 -16.89 -10.72
C ALA A 61 22.53 -15.50 -11.36
N LYS A 62 21.72 -15.19 -12.38
CA LYS A 62 21.76 -13.89 -13.06
C LYS A 62 21.25 -12.76 -12.17
N ALA A 63 20.20 -13.01 -11.39
CA ALA A 63 19.64 -12.01 -10.49
C ALA A 63 20.61 -11.70 -9.33
N LEU A 64 21.22 -12.73 -8.73
CA LEU A 64 22.22 -12.57 -7.67
C LEU A 64 23.51 -11.86 -8.14
N ALA A 65 23.81 -11.88 -9.45
CA ALA A 65 24.95 -11.16 -10.01
C ALA A 65 24.69 -9.65 -10.21
N VAL A 66 23.44 -9.18 -10.07
CA VAL A 66 23.10 -7.76 -10.22
C VAL A 66 23.54 -7.00 -8.96
N PRO A 67 24.32 -5.91 -9.09
CA PRO A 67 24.72 -5.09 -7.94
C PRO A 67 23.51 -4.58 -7.15
N GLY A 68 23.55 -4.74 -5.83
CA GLY A 68 22.49 -4.30 -4.92
C GLY A 68 21.39 -5.33 -4.65
N VAL A 69 21.36 -6.47 -5.36
CA VAL A 69 20.49 -7.59 -5.00
C VAL A 69 21.02 -8.26 -3.74
N LEU A 70 20.20 -8.31 -2.69
CA LEU A 70 20.57 -8.96 -1.43
C LEU A 70 20.29 -10.46 -1.46
N ALA A 71 19.16 -10.88 -2.03
CA ALA A 71 18.70 -12.27 -2.06
C ALA A 71 17.68 -12.50 -3.20
N VAL A 72 17.47 -13.76 -3.55
CA VAL A 72 16.45 -14.25 -4.50
C VAL A 72 15.81 -15.52 -3.95
#